data_AF-X6NFP4-F1
#
_entry.id   AF-X6NFP4-F1
#
_cell.length_a   1.000
_cell.length_b   1.000
_cell.length_c   1.000
_cell.angle_alpha   90.00
_cell.angle_beta   90.00
_cell.angle_gamma   90.00
#
_symmetry.space_group_name_H-M   'P 1'
#
loop_
_entity.id
_entity.type
_entity.pdbx_description
1 polymer ?
#
loop_
_entity_poly.entity_id
_entity_poly.type
_entity_poly.pdbx_seq_one_letter_code
_entity_poly.pdbx_strand_id
1 'polypeptide(L)'
;LLGEIEGELKSLGGRVQNEYRKMSVRMELEKPQLIHYDAFGHRIDDLVVSTSWSSMKGVSAREGFVGLGYDGITKMQERDKTCSEFARIYQYTKYLLWLPSSGLYGCPLAMTDGAAKLLYLYVTKPPGKDAESEQEQENFDLSTKKQHEKI
;
A
#
# COMPACT_ATOMS: atom_id res chain seq x y z
N LEU A 1 11.88 20.37 -9.97
CA LEU A 1 11.50 19.74 -8.68
C LEU A 1 10.09 20.11 -8.20
N LEU A 2 9.86 21.21 -7.46
CA LEU A 2 8.51 21.52 -6.93
C LEU A 2 7.42 21.64 -8.02
N GLY A 3 7.74 22.28 -9.15
CA GLY A 3 6.81 22.39 -10.28
C GLY A 3 6.47 21.05 -10.95
N GLU A 4 7.39 20.07 -10.92
CA GLU A 4 7.13 18.71 -11.45
C GLU A 4 6.22 17.92 -10.51
N ILE A 5 6.49 17.99 -9.20
CA ILE A 5 5.62 17.41 -8.16
C ILE A 5 4.22 18.03 -8.25
N GLU A 6 4.12 19.35 -8.37
CA GLU A 6 2.84 20.05 -8.52
C GLU A 6 2.11 19.62 -9.80
N GLY A 7 2.83 19.51 -10.93
CA GLY A 7 2.28 19.02 -12.19
C GLY A 7 1.73 17.60 -12.09
N GLU A 8 2.48 16.69 -11.48
CA GLU A 8 2.05 15.31 -11.21
C GLU A 8 0.83 15.26 -10.28
N LEU A 9 0.81 16.05 -9.21
CA LEU A 9 -0.33 16.10 -8.28
C LEU A 9 -1.58 16.68 -8.95
N LYS A 10 -1.43 17.68 -9.84
CA LYS A 10 -2.56 18.18 -10.67
C LYS A 10 -3.08 17.10 -11.62
N SER A 11 -2.17 16.37 -12.29
CA SER A 11 -2.53 15.25 -13.16
C SER A 11 -3.25 14.13 -12.39
N LEU A 12 -2.75 13.78 -11.21
CA LEU A 12 -3.40 12.83 -10.30
C LEU A 12 -4.78 13.34 -9.87
N GLY A 13 -4.89 14.62 -9.48
CA GLY A 13 -6.17 15.24 -9.12
C GLY A 13 -7.21 15.16 -10.25
N GLY A 14 -6.78 15.38 -11.50
CA GLY A 14 -7.62 15.18 -12.68
C GLY A 14 -8.12 13.73 -12.81
N ARG A 15 -7.27 12.74 -12.58
CA ARG A 15 -7.65 11.32 -12.60
C ARG A 15 -8.56 10.93 -11.42
N VAL A 16 -8.31 11.48 -10.23
CA VAL A 16 -9.16 11.32 -9.04
C VAL A 16 -10.58 11.79 -9.31
N GLN A 17 -10.74 13.00 -9.84
CA GLN A 17 -12.08 13.56 -10.11
C GLN A 17 -12.83 12.83 -11.24
N ASN A 18 -12.10 12.15 -12.14
CA ASN A 18 -12.65 11.50 -13.32
C ASN A 18 -12.60 9.97 -13.21
N GLU A 19 -11.51 9.35 -13.67
CA GLU A 19 -11.32 7.90 -13.77
C GLU A 19 -11.59 7.20 -12.43
N TYR A 20 -10.89 7.60 -11.37
CA TYR A 20 -10.96 6.90 -10.09
C TYR A 20 -12.29 7.10 -9.38
N ARG A 21 -12.92 8.27 -9.52
CA ARG A 21 -14.27 8.47 -9.01
C ARG A 21 -15.32 7.59 -9.70
N LYS A 22 -15.21 7.37 -11.01
CA LYS A 22 -16.10 6.41 -11.72
C LYS A 22 -15.86 4.99 -11.24
N MET A 23 -14.60 4.61 -11.05
CA MET A 23 -14.23 3.30 -10.50
C MET A 23 -14.78 3.12 -9.08
N SER A 24 -14.66 4.12 -8.20
CA SER A 24 -15.11 4.02 -6.81
C SER A 24 -16.63 3.88 -6.71
N VAL A 25 -17.38 4.60 -7.54
CA VAL A 25 -18.84 4.43 -7.63
C VAL A 25 -19.19 3.00 -8.05
N ARG A 26 -18.49 2.45 -9.03
CA ARG A 26 -18.71 1.06 -9.47
C ARG A 26 -18.43 0.05 -8.36
N MET A 27 -17.36 0.24 -7.58
CA MET A 27 -17.04 -0.64 -6.44
C MET A 27 -18.13 -0.63 -5.36
N GLU A 28 -18.75 0.51 -5.11
CA GLU A 28 -19.83 0.60 -4.12
C GLU A 28 -21.13 -0.06 -4.63
N LEU A 29 -21.40 0.05 -5.93
CA LEU A 29 -22.57 -0.57 -6.56
C LEU A 29 -22.42 -2.09 -6.75
N GLU A 30 -21.22 -2.55 -7.11
CA GLU A 30 -20.88 -3.96 -7.34
C GLU A 30 -20.12 -4.54 -6.13
N LYS A 31 -20.84 -4.74 -5.02
CA LYS A 31 -20.26 -5.20 -3.76
C LYS A 31 -19.65 -6.61 -3.87
N PRO A 32 -18.57 -6.90 -3.11
CA PRO A 32 -17.97 -8.23 -3.08
C PRO A 32 -18.97 -9.33 -2.69
N GLN A 33 -18.85 -10.50 -3.33
CA GLN A 33 -19.65 -11.69 -3.05
C GLN A 33 -18.74 -12.88 -2.80
N LEU A 34 -19.07 -13.67 -1.78
CA LEU A 34 -18.39 -14.92 -1.49
C LEU A 34 -19.22 -16.10 -2.02
N ILE A 35 -18.62 -16.87 -2.92
CA ILE A 35 -19.19 -18.09 -3.49
C ILE A 35 -18.49 -19.27 -2.83
N HIS A 36 -19.17 -19.94 -1.91
CA HIS A 36 -18.58 -21.07 -1.18
C HIS A 36 -18.42 -22.32 -2.02
N TYR A 37 -19.37 -22.61 -2.91
CA TYR A 37 -19.43 -23.85 -3.69
C TYR A 37 -19.69 -23.57 -5.17
N ASP A 38 -19.12 -24.41 -6.04
CA ASP A 38 -19.44 -24.42 -7.46
C ASP A 38 -20.81 -25.07 -7.74
N ALA A 39 -21.22 -25.09 -9.01
CA ALA A 39 -22.49 -25.68 -9.44
C ALA A 39 -22.56 -27.22 -9.26
N PHE A 40 -21.44 -27.88 -8.93
CA PHE A 40 -21.33 -29.33 -8.74
C PHE A 40 -21.13 -29.71 -7.26
N GLY A 41 -21.14 -28.74 -6.35
CA GLY A 41 -20.99 -28.95 -4.91
C GLY A 41 -19.55 -29.03 -4.40
N HIS A 42 -18.54 -28.70 -5.22
CA HIS A 42 -17.17 -28.56 -4.73
C HIS A 42 -16.99 -27.23 -4.01
N ARG A 43 -16.31 -27.24 -2.86
CA ARG A 43 -15.96 -26.02 -2.13
C ARG A 43 -14.86 -25.25 -2.86
N ILE A 44 -15.10 -23.97 -3.17
CA ILE A 44 -14.18 -23.08 -3.90
C ILE A 44 -13.81 -21.80 -3.13
N ASP A 45 -14.69 -21.32 -2.24
CA ASP A 45 -14.52 -20.07 -1.47
C ASP A 45 -14.05 -18.88 -2.34
N ASP A 46 -14.68 -18.68 -3.49
CA ASP A 46 -14.30 -17.65 -4.46
C ASP A 46 -14.87 -16.27 -4.06
N LEU A 47 -14.00 -15.26 -4.03
CA LEU A 47 -14.37 -13.88 -3.70
C LEU A 47 -14.50 -13.07 -4.99
N VAL A 48 -15.74 -12.94 -5.47
CA VAL A 48 -16.06 -12.13 -6.65
C VAL A 48 -16.12 -10.66 -6.25
N VAL A 49 -15.39 -9.82 -6.98
CA VAL A 49 -15.31 -8.37 -6.75
C VAL A 49 -15.53 -7.64 -8.06
N SER A 50 -15.88 -6.35 -7.99
CA SER A 50 -16.00 -5.51 -9.19
C SER A 50 -14.70 -5.49 -10.01
N THR A 51 -14.81 -5.37 -11.33
CA THR A 51 -13.63 -5.24 -12.19
C THR A 51 -12.82 -3.98 -11.87
N SER A 52 -13.50 -2.94 -11.38
CA SER A 52 -12.86 -1.73 -10.88
C SER A 52 -11.99 -2.01 -9.67
N TRP A 53 -12.46 -2.79 -8.70
CA TRP A 53 -11.68 -3.18 -7.53
C TRP A 53 -10.43 -3.99 -7.92
N SER A 54 -10.59 -4.99 -8.80
CA SER A 54 -9.46 -5.78 -9.30
C SER A 54 -8.40 -4.94 -10.03
N SER A 55 -8.84 -3.90 -10.75
CA SER A 55 -7.94 -2.98 -11.47
C SER A 55 -7.12 -2.08 -10.55
N MET A 56 -7.52 -1.90 -9.28
CA MET A 56 -6.81 -1.02 -8.35
C MET A 56 -5.40 -1.48 -8.02
N LYS A 57 -5.07 -2.77 -8.21
CA LYS A 57 -3.68 -3.24 -8.12
C LYS A 57 -2.79 -2.52 -9.14
N GLY A 58 -3.25 -2.42 -10.39
CA GLY A 58 -2.53 -1.75 -11.48
C GLY A 58 -2.46 -0.25 -11.28
N VAL A 59 -3.57 0.37 -10.85
CA VAL A 59 -3.61 1.80 -10.50
C VAL A 59 -2.58 2.10 -9.40
N SER A 60 -2.58 1.31 -8.33
CA SER A 60 -1.70 1.54 -7.17
C SER A 60 -0.22 1.40 -7.51
N ALA A 61 0.12 0.42 -8.35
CA ALA A 61 1.48 0.24 -8.84
C ALA A 61 1.92 1.40 -9.75
N ARG A 62 1.04 1.83 -10.68
CA ARG A 62 1.31 2.95 -11.60
C ARG A 62 1.50 4.28 -10.86
N GLU A 63 0.64 4.57 -9.88
CA GLU A 63 0.73 5.82 -9.13
C GLU A 63 1.83 5.83 -8.08
N GLY A 64 2.34 4.65 -7.72
CA GLY A 64 3.41 4.49 -6.74
C GLY A 64 2.95 4.75 -5.30
N PHE A 65 1.70 4.44 -4.96
CA PHE A 65 1.13 4.71 -3.62
C PHE A 65 1.86 4.03 -2.47
N VAL A 66 2.65 2.98 -2.75
CA VAL A 66 3.56 2.36 -1.77
C VAL A 66 5.01 2.61 -2.19
N GLY A 67 5.37 2.23 -3.42
CA GLY A 67 6.76 2.23 -3.92
C GLY A 67 7.49 3.56 -3.75
N LEU A 68 6.84 4.71 -4.03
CA LEU A 68 7.46 6.04 -3.93
C LEU A 68 8.05 6.32 -2.54
N GLY A 69 7.45 5.77 -1.48
CA GLY A 69 7.95 5.95 -0.11
C GLY A 69 9.26 5.21 0.17
N TYR A 70 9.63 4.25 -0.69
CA TYR A 70 10.82 3.40 -0.58
C TYR A 70 11.82 3.64 -1.72
N ASP A 71 11.58 4.58 -2.64
CA ASP A 71 12.45 4.81 -3.79
C ASP A 71 13.86 5.33 -3.41
N GLY A 72 14.06 5.81 -2.18
CA GLY A 72 15.38 6.05 -1.59
C GLY A 72 16.17 4.77 -1.26
N ILE A 73 15.50 3.61 -1.17
CA ILE A 73 16.07 2.26 -0.92
C ILE A 73 16.31 1.51 -2.23
N THR A 74 15.53 1.79 -3.28
CA THR A 74 15.62 1.09 -4.57
C THR A 74 15.35 2.04 -5.74
N LYS A 75 16.41 2.73 -6.18
CA LYS A 75 16.53 3.35 -7.51
C LYS A 75 15.49 4.42 -7.86
N MET A 76 15.60 5.60 -7.25
CA MET A 76 15.63 6.82 -8.06
C MET A 76 17.02 6.95 -8.70
N GLN A 77 17.00 7.06 -10.03
CA GLN A 77 18.15 7.32 -10.90
C GLN A 77 19.05 8.42 -10.32
N GLU A 78 20.36 8.32 -10.53
CA GLU A 78 21.46 9.16 -10.00
C GLU A 78 21.30 10.69 -10.09
N ARG A 79 20.20 11.21 -10.68
CA ARG A 79 19.93 12.63 -10.87
C ARG A 79 19.27 13.33 -9.68
N ASP A 80 18.70 12.61 -8.71
CA ASP A 80 17.74 13.23 -7.77
C ASP A 80 17.85 12.75 -6.30
N LYS A 81 19.09 12.65 -5.79
CA LYS A 81 19.36 12.32 -4.37
C LYS A 81 18.66 13.29 -3.39
N THR A 82 18.40 14.53 -3.80
CA THR A 82 17.73 15.57 -2.98
C THR A 82 16.25 15.26 -2.73
N CYS A 83 15.60 14.43 -3.56
CA CYS A 83 14.19 14.10 -3.40
C CYS A 83 13.93 13.01 -2.34
N SER A 84 14.98 12.30 -1.91
CA SER A 84 14.86 11.16 -0.98
C SER A 84 14.32 11.56 0.39
N GLU A 85 14.61 12.76 0.90
CA GLU A 85 14.14 13.19 2.23
C GLU A 85 12.64 13.49 2.26
N PHE A 86 12.07 13.90 1.13
CA PHE A 86 10.64 14.21 0.99
C PHE A 86 9.83 13.06 0.35
N ALA A 87 10.46 11.95 -0.02
CA ALA A 87 9.82 10.83 -0.71
C ALA A 87 8.57 10.32 0.03
N ARG A 88 8.65 10.20 1.36
CA ARG A 88 7.51 9.78 2.18
C ARG A 88 6.37 10.80 2.19
N ILE A 89 6.69 12.09 2.27
CA ILE A 89 5.69 13.16 2.23
C ILE A 89 5.02 13.18 0.85
N TYR A 90 5.79 13.05 -0.23
CA TYR A 90 5.26 13.02 -1.59
C TYR A 90 4.35 11.79 -1.81
N GLN A 91 4.81 10.60 -1.43
CA GLN A 91 4.00 9.37 -1.47
C GLN A 91 2.69 9.54 -0.71
N TYR A 92 2.74 10.03 0.53
CA TYR A 92 1.54 10.20 1.35
C TYR A 92 0.62 11.29 0.82
N THR A 93 1.15 12.34 0.19
CA THR A 93 0.35 13.39 -0.46
C THR A 93 -0.46 12.81 -1.63
N LYS A 94 0.18 12.00 -2.50
CA LYS A 94 -0.54 11.29 -3.58
C LYS A 94 -1.61 10.36 -3.01
N TYR A 95 -1.25 9.62 -1.96
CA TYR A 95 -2.14 8.68 -1.29
C TYR A 95 -3.38 9.38 -0.70
N LEU A 96 -3.19 10.48 0.04
CA LEU A 96 -4.27 11.28 0.60
C LEU A 96 -5.20 11.87 -0.47
N LEU A 97 -4.65 12.35 -1.59
CA LEU A 97 -5.45 12.89 -2.68
C LEU A 97 -6.35 11.82 -3.32
N TRP A 98 -5.87 10.58 -3.41
CA TRP A 98 -6.59 9.47 -4.03
C TRP A 98 -7.55 8.74 -3.07
N LEU A 99 -7.25 8.70 -1.78
CA LEU A 99 -7.98 7.93 -0.77
C LEU A 99 -9.52 8.04 -0.85
N PRO A 100 -10.13 9.23 -1.00
CA PRO A 100 -11.59 9.36 -1.11
C PRO A 100 -12.20 8.65 -2.32
N SER A 101 -11.41 8.42 -3.37
CA SER A 101 -11.80 7.71 -4.60
C SER A 101 -11.19 6.31 -4.70
N SER A 102 -10.69 5.76 -3.59
CA SER A 102 -10.09 4.43 -3.54
C SER A 102 -11.10 3.30 -3.40
N GLY A 103 -12.35 3.59 -3.03
CA GLY A 103 -13.35 2.57 -2.71
C GLY A 103 -12.97 1.69 -1.52
N LEU A 104 -12.17 2.20 -0.57
CA LEU A 104 -11.50 1.49 0.53
C LEU A 104 -10.28 0.64 0.13
N TYR A 105 -9.77 0.76 -1.11
CA TYR A 105 -8.52 0.12 -1.51
C TYR A 105 -7.28 0.73 -0.80
N GLY A 106 -7.45 1.81 -0.04
CA GLY A 106 -6.42 2.29 0.89
C GLY A 106 -6.05 1.26 1.96
N CYS A 107 -7.00 0.50 2.50
CA CYS A 107 -6.73 -0.51 3.54
C CYS A 107 -5.68 -1.56 3.11
N PRO A 108 -5.83 -2.25 1.95
CA PRO A 108 -4.81 -3.19 1.50
C PRO A 108 -3.46 -2.52 1.19
N LEU A 109 -3.44 -1.25 0.76
CA LEU A 109 -2.17 -0.54 0.54
C LEU A 109 -1.47 -0.17 1.83
N ALA A 110 -2.19 0.27 2.86
CA ALA A 110 -1.62 0.51 4.19
C ALA A 110 -1.03 -0.77 4.78
N MET A 111 -1.74 -1.90 4.65
CA MET A 111 -1.21 -3.21 5.05
C MET A 111 0.03 -3.61 4.25
N THR A 112 0.04 -3.34 2.93
CA THR A 112 1.18 -3.62 2.05
C THR A 112 2.41 -2.79 2.42
N ASP A 113 2.22 -1.49 2.70
CA ASP A 113 3.27 -0.57 3.13
C ASP A 113 3.88 -1.03 4.47
N GLY A 114 3.04 -1.36 5.45
CA GLY A 114 3.50 -1.91 6.74
C GLY A 114 4.27 -3.23 6.58
N ALA A 115 3.76 -4.15 5.76
CA ALA A 115 4.44 -5.42 5.48
C ALA A 115 5.80 -5.20 4.80
N ALA A 116 5.89 -4.28 3.83
CA ALA A 116 7.14 -3.95 3.16
C ALA A 116 8.19 -3.42 4.16
N LYS A 117 7.78 -2.53 5.07
CA LYS A 117 8.70 -2.03 6.12
C LYS A 117 9.15 -3.13 7.07
N LEU A 118 8.23 -4.00 7.50
CA LEU A 118 8.55 -5.11 8.41
C LEU A 118 9.54 -6.09 7.77
N LEU A 119 9.28 -6.49 6.52
CA LEU A 119 10.22 -7.36 5.78
C LEU A 119 11.59 -6.71 5.60
N TYR A 120 11.63 -5.41 5.29
CA TYR A 120 12.89 -4.68 5.18
C TYR A 120 13.69 -4.72 6.50
N LEU A 121 13.04 -4.45 7.63
CA LEU A 121 13.69 -4.41 8.94
C LEU A 121 14.16 -5.79 9.42
N TYR A 122 13.37 -6.84 9.24
CA TYR A 122 13.60 -8.13 9.91
C TYR A 122 14.05 -9.26 9.00
N VAL A 123 13.84 -9.15 7.68
CA VAL A 123 14.22 -10.20 6.72
C VAL A 123 15.45 -9.78 5.93
N THR A 124 15.56 -8.52 5.54
CA THR A 124 16.67 -8.06 4.69
C THR A 124 17.88 -7.53 5.46
N LYS A 125 17.70 -7.08 6.72
CA LYS A 125 18.81 -6.85 7.64
C LYS A 125 19.09 -8.14 8.41
N PRO A 126 20.31 -8.73 8.34
CA PRO A 126 20.66 -9.83 9.23
C PRO A 126 20.65 -9.32 10.69
N PRO A 127 20.08 -10.08 11.64
CA PRO A 127 20.15 -9.72 13.05
C PRO A 127 21.63 -9.64 13.48
N GLY A 128 22.03 -8.50 14.05
CA GLY A 128 23.33 -8.34 14.72
C GLY A 128 24.35 -7.36 14.10
N LYS A 129 23.94 -6.19 13.58
CA LYS A 129 24.91 -5.12 13.27
C LYS A 129 24.64 -3.74 13.87
N ASP A 130 23.46 -3.48 14.43
CA ASP A 130 23.16 -2.16 15.00
C ASP A 130 22.28 -2.32 16.26
N ALA A 131 22.63 -1.65 17.37
CA ALA A 131 22.00 -1.79 18.69
C ALA A 131 20.49 -1.49 18.72
N GLU A 132 19.99 -0.67 17.78
CA GLU A 132 18.56 -0.39 17.62
C GLU A 132 17.78 -1.63 17.13
N SER A 133 18.39 -2.46 16.27
CA SER A 133 17.75 -3.68 15.75
C SER A 133 17.58 -4.76 16.81
N GLU A 134 18.47 -4.81 17.81
CA GLU A 134 18.36 -5.72 18.95
C GLU A 134 17.23 -5.30 19.90
N GLN A 135 17.10 -4.00 20.18
CA GLN A 135 16.01 -3.47 21.00
C GLN A 135 14.65 -3.61 20.31
N GLU A 136 14.56 -3.40 19.00
CA GLU A 136 13.31 -3.58 18.25
C GLU A 136 12.88 -5.06 18.18
N GLN A 137 13.84 -5.97 17.98
CA GLN A 137 13.59 -7.42 18.03
C GLN A 137 13.13 -7.87 19.43
N GLU A 138 13.81 -7.40 20.47
CA GLU A 138 13.45 -7.71 21.86
C GLU A 138 12.05 -7.17 22.21
N ASN A 139 11.69 -5.96 21.75
CA ASN A 139 10.36 -5.39 21.90
C ASN A 139 9.28 -6.17 21.13
N PHE A 140 9.60 -6.66 19.93
CA PHE A 140 8.70 -7.52 19.16
C PHE A 140 8.46 -8.88 19.87
N ASP A 141 9.53 -9.51 20.36
CA ASP A 141 9.46 -10.78 21.09
C ASP A 141 8.71 -10.63 22.43
N LEU A 142 8.87 -9.50 23.12
CA LEU A 142 8.12 -9.17 24.34
C LEU A 142 6.63 -8.93 24.06
N SER A 143 6.30 -8.30 22.93
CA SER A 143 4.92 -8.04 22.51
C SER A 143 4.18 -9.34 22.18
N THR A 144 4.82 -10.26 21.46
CA THR A 144 4.23 -11.56 21.10
C THR A 144 4.06 -12.48 22.30
N LYS A 145 5.00 -12.50 23.26
CA LYS A 145 4.86 -13.25 24.52
C LYS A 145 3.67 -12.79 25.37
N LYS A 146 3.45 -11.47 25.49
CA LYS A 146 2.31 -10.93 26.26
C LYS A 146 0.93 -11.27 25.69
N GLN A 147 0.85 -11.60 24.39
CA GLN A 147 -0.41 -12.03 23.77
C GLN A 147 -0.74 -13.49 24.05
N HIS A 148 0.25 -14.32 24.37
CA HIS A 148 0.06 -15.75 24.66
C HIS A 148 -0.25 -16.04 26.14
N GLU A 149 0.01 -15.11 27.06
CA GLU A 149 -0.29 -15.24 28.50
C GLU A 149 -1.71 -14.79 28.88
N LYS A 150 -2.54 -14.37 27.91
CA LYS A 150 -3.93 -13.90 28.14
C LYS A 150 -5.02 -14.88 27.70
N ILE A 151 -4.68 -16.15 27.48
CA ILE A 151 -5.62 -17.27 27.31
C ILE A 151 -5.40 -18.23 28.47
#